data_AF-A0A2S9XK72-F1
#
_entry.id   AF-A0A2S9XK72-F1
#
_cell.length_a   1.000
_cell.length_b   1.000
_cell.length_c   1.000
_cell.angle_alpha   90.00
_cell.angle_beta   90.00
_cell.angle_gamma   90.00
#
_symmetry.space_group_name_H-M   'P 1'
#
loop_
_entity.id
_entity.type
_entity.pdbx_description
1 polymer ?
#
loop_
_entity_poly.entity_id
_entity_poly.type
_entity_poly.pdbx_seq_one_letter_code
_entity_poly.pdbx_strand_id
1 'polypeptide(L)'
;MEHLQRFLDLVRHELSCDDARFEFGGRSPEQADSVFAEIPGGWRVVALFAAPLDDPAQPEAKLAALVESFAGVSGLLQVRSPRLATPAANREIDDALAVLAAKADALRAVVIDEDSPVLWGTSEDTPGPEDVEIAMWIGELADSAAAAGVDIVELVGLDEPTLAKRLAKLTPRKLRERLQRKLPVIRELGSHRGPDDWPAHFATCRAIAAVRRAPENHEAIEDDLGWLARDFAGIYHVILVYGGPFSEIGAAGVMLRAVPAIEKLVLSLPPIDPAPKGARVLPFKRV
;
A
#
# COMPACT_ATOMS: atom_id res chain seq x y z
N MET A 1 16.01 -25.48 -1.19
CA MET A 1 15.74 -25.11 -2.59
C MET A 1 15.58 -26.34 -3.46
N GLU A 2 16.53 -27.29 -3.45
CA GLU A 2 16.47 -28.50 -4.28
C GLU A 2 15.22 -29.38 -4.05
N HIS A 3 14.77 -29.56 -2.80
CA HIS A 3 13.56 -30.32 -2.48
C HIS A 3 12.25 -29.67 -2.97
N LEU A 4 12.20 -28.33 -3.01
CA LEU A 4 11.02 -27.58 -3.49
C LEU A 4 10.92 -27.65 -5.02
N GLN A 5 12.05 -27.52 -5.71
CA GLN A 5 12.11 -27.68 -7.16
C GLN A 5 11.70 -29.10 -7.57
N ARG A 6 12.23 -30.13 -6.90
CA ARG A 6 11.85 -31.53 -7.16
C ARG A 6 10.36 -31.79 -6.94
N PHE A 7 9.74 -31.12 -5.96
CA PHE A 7 8.30 -31.22 -5.75
C PHE A 7 7.52 -30.55 -6.88
N LEU A 8 7.90 -29.35 -7.33
CA LEU A 8 7.25 -28.71 -8.48
C LEU A 8 7.44 -29.54 -9.77
N ASP A 9 8.61 -30.15 -9.96
CA ASP A 9 8.85 -31.05 -11.09
C ASP A 9 7.97 -32.31 -11.01
N LEU A 10 7.74 -32.85 -9.80
CA LEU A 10 6.81 -33.95 -9.56
C LEU A 10 5.37 -33.53 -9.87
N VAL A 11 4.94 -32.35 -9.41
CA VAL A 11 3.62 -31.78 -9.69
C VAL A 11 3.40 -31.64 -11.20
N ARG A 12 4.39 -31.10 -11.93
CA ARG A 12 4.35 -30.98 -13.40
C ARG A 12 4.22 -32.34 -14.08
N HIS A 13 4.99 -33.32 -13.62
CA HIS A 13 4.96 -34.66 -14.18
C HIS A 13 3.62 -35.36 -13.92
N GLU A 14 3.12 -35.31 -12.68
CA GLU A 14 1.92 -36.02 -12.26
C GLU A 14 0.63 -35.41 -12.82
N LEU A 15 0.57 -34.10 -12.96
CA LEU A 15 -0.60 -33.39 -13.50
C LEU A 15 -0.52 -33.17 -15.00
N SER A 16 0.62 -33.50 -15.64
CA SER A 16 0.89 -33.16 -17.05
C SER A 16 0.66 -31.66 -17.35
N CYS A 17 0.98 -30.79 -16.39
CA CYS A 17 0.83 -29.35 -16.53
C CYS A 17 2.11 -28.71 -17.07
N ASP A 18 1.97 -27.55 -17.73
CA ASP A 18 3.08 -26.85 -18.37
C ASP A 18 4.02 -26.24 -17.33
N ASP A 19 3.42 -25.71 -16.26
CA ASP A 19 4.13 -25.05 -15.18
C ASP A 19 3.49 -25.35 -13.82
N ALA A 20 4.33 -25.36 -12.78
CA ALA A 20 3.88 -25.46 -11.40
C ALA A 20 4.71 -24.52 -10.53
N ARG A 21 4.03 -23.80 -9.64
CA ARG A 21 4.66 -22.79 -8.79
C ARG A 21 4.02 -22.72 -7.41
N PHE A 22 4.77 -22.18 -6.47
CA PHE A 22 4.24 -21.76 -5.17
C PHE A 22 3.76 -20.31 -5.26
N GLU A 23 2.59 -20.04 -4.70
CA GLU A 23 2.04 -18.69 -4.53
C GLU A 23 1.73 -18.44 -3.05
N PHE A 24 1.85 -17.19 -2.62
CA PHE A 24 1.51 -16.75 -1.26
C PHE A 24 0.41 -15.70 -1.35
N GLY A 25 -0.74 -15.98 -0.74
CA GLY A 25 -1.93 -15.13 -0.87
C GLY A 25 -2.50 -15.04 -2.30
N GLY A 26 -3.60 -14.30 -2.44
CA GLY A 26 -4.32 -14.08 -3.71
C GLY A 26 -5.78 -14.55 -3.66
N ARG A 27 -6.63 -14.03 -4.55
CA ARG A 27 -7.98 -14.57 -4.75
C ARG A 27 -7.88 -15.98 -5.34
N SER A 28 -8.85 -16.84 -5.07
CA SER A 28 -8.97 -18.13 -5.77
C SER A 28 -8.92 -17.86 -7.27
N PRO A 29 -8.05 -18.53 -8.05
CA PRO A 29 -8.05 -18.38 -9.49
C PRO A 29 -9.43 -18.81 -10.00
N GLU A 30 -10.20 -17.87 -10.56
CA GLU A 30 -11.44 -18.17 -11.29
C GLU A 30 -11.13 -18.60 -12.74
N GLN A 31 -9.86 -18.87 -13.05
CA GLN A 31 -9.36 -19.13 -14.40
C GLN A 31 -9.40 -20.63 -14.70
N ALA A 32 -10.04 -21.00 -15.81
CA ALA A 32 -10.29 -22.38 -16.22
C ALA A 32 -9.02 -23.15 -16.67
N ASP A 33 -7.86 -22.51 -16.74
CA ASP A 33 -6.57 -23.06 -17.16
C ASP A 33 -5.61 -23.30 -15.98
N SER A 34 -6.12 -23.27 -14.74
CA SER A 34 -5.32 -23.48 -13.54
C SER A 34 -6.05 -24.26 -12.46
N VAL A 35 -5.29 -25.02 -11.66
CA VAL A 35 -5.78 -25.67 -10.44
C VAL A 35 -4.82 -25.40 -9.30
N PHE A 36 -5.34 -25.36 -8.06
CA PHE A 36 -4.52 -25.05 -6.90
C PHE A 36 -4.86 -25.91 -5.69
N ALA A 37 -3.89 -26.06 -4.78
CA ALA A 37 -4.10 -26.65 -3.47
C ALA A 37 -3.34 -25.87 -2.39
N GLU A 38 -3.97 -25.70 -1.22
CA GLU A 38 -3.42 -24.94 -0.11
C GLU A 38 -2.39 -25.74 0.70
N ILE A 39 -1.37 -25.04 1.18
CA ILE A 39 -0.35 -25.51 2.11
C ILE A 39 -0.47 -24.66 3.40
N PRO A 40 -0.21 -25.24 4.60
CA PRO A 40 -0.13 -24.46 5.83
C PRO A 40 0.75 -23.20 5.70
N GLY A 41 0.30 -22.10 6.30
CA GLY A 41 1.01 -20.83 6.28
C GLY A 41 0.64 -19.88 5.14
N GLY A 42 -0.54 -20.05 4.52
CA GLY A 42 -1.05 -19.12 3.49
C GLY A 42 -0.42 -19.30 2.11
N TRP A 43 0.34 -20.37 1.93
CA TRP A 43 0.92 -20.77 0.65
C TRP A 43 -0.06 -21.66 -0.10
N ARG A 44 0.02 -21.64 -1.43
CA ARG A 44 -0.65 -22.59 -2.30
C ARG A 44 0.28 -23.05 -3.40
N VAL A 45 0.04 -24.24 -3.92
CA VAL A 45 0.68 -24.75 -5.13
C VAL A 45 -0.31 -24.53 -6.25
N VAL A 46 0.14 -23.92 -7.35
CA VAL A 46 -0.67 -23.70 -8.54
C VAL A 46 -0.05 -24.45 -9.71
N ALA A 47 -0.88 -25.22 -10.39
CA ALA A 47 -0.55 -25.91 -11.64
C ALA A 47 -1.24 -25.19 -12.79
N LEU A 48 -0.48 -24.84 -13.83
CA LEU A 48 -0.95 -24.08 -14.99
C LEU A 48 -0.93 -24.95 -16.24
N PHE A 49 -1.99 -24.87 -17.04
CA PHE A 49 -2.19 -25.65 -18.25
C PHE A 49 -2.26 -24.73 -19.47
N ALA A 50 -1.71 -25.16 -20.60
CA ALA A 50 -1.70 -24.39 -21.83
C ALA A 50 -3.09 -24.23 -22.46
N ALA A 51 -4.04 -25.09 -22.09
CA ALA A 51 -5.43 -25.03 -22.49
C ALA A 51 -6.35 -25.14 -21.26
N PRO A 52 -7.54 -24.51 -21.31
CA PRO A 52 -8.56 -24.69 -20.27
C PRO A 52 -8.87 -26.17 -20.04
N LEU A 53 -9.04 -26.54 -18.78
CA LEU A 53 -9.42 -27.89 -18.38
C LEU A 53 -10.93 -28.08 -18.52
N ASP A 54 -11.33 -29.13 -19.23
CA ASP A 54 -12.75 -29.50 -19.36
C ASP A 54 -13.33 -30.06 -18.05
N ASP A 55 -12.48 -30.67 -17.20
CA ASP A 55 -12.83 -31.18 -15.86
C ASP A 55 -11.67 -30.92 -14.88
N PRO A 56 -11.74 -29.84 -14.07
CA PRO A 56 -10.68 -29.50 -13.12
C PRO A 56 -10.69 -30.39 -11.86
N ALA A 57 -11.77 -31.14 -11.58
CA ALA A 57 -11.93 -31.86 -10.32
C ALA A 57 -10.89 -32.98 -10.12
N GLN A 58 -10.51 -33.66 -11.21
CA GLN A 58 -9.48 -34.70 -11.17
C GLN A 58 -8.08 -34.14 -10.90
N PRO A 59 -7.59 -33.13 -11.66
CA PRO A 59 -6.33 -32.45 -11.35
C PRO A 59 -6.29 -31.82 -9.95
N GLU A 60 -7.39 -31.20 -9.49
CA GLU A 60 -7.48 -30.63 -8.14
C GLU A 60 -7.31 -31.68 -7.05
N ALA A 61 -8.05 -32.79 -7.13
CA ALA A 61 -7.95 -33.87 -6.14
C ALA A 61 -6.54 -34.49 -6.13
N LYS A 62 -5.93 -34.65 -7.31
CA LYS A 62 -4.56 -35.19 -7.43
C LYS A 62 -3.53 -34.23 -6.85
N LEU A 63 -3.66 -32.93 -7.12
CA LEU A 63 -2.80 -31.90 -6.55
C LEU A 63 -2.93 -31.83 -5.02
N ALA A 64 -4.15 -31.91 -4.49
CA ALA A 64 -4.40 -31.94 -3.05
C ALA A 64 -3.71 -33.13 -2.37
N ALA A 65 -3.80 -34.33 -2.96
CA ALA A 65 -3.13 -35.53 -2.44
C ALA A 65 -1.59 -35.40 -2.47
N LEU A 66 -1.04 -34.81 -3.54
CA LEU A 66 0.40 -34.53 -3.64
C LEU A 66 0.84 -33.55 -2.55
N VAL A 67 0.09 -32.48 -2.34
CA VAL A 67 0.36 -31.50 -1.28
C VAL A 67 0.26 -32.12 0.11
N GLU A 68 -0.75 -32.95 0.39
CA GLU A 68 -0.91 -33.63 1.67
C GLU A 68 0.27 -34.58 1.96
N SER A 69 0.71 -35.35 0.96
CA SER A 69 1.88 -36.23 1.09
C SER A 69 3.19 -35.45 1.31
N PHE A 70 3.27 -34.23 0.78
CA PHE A 70 4.42 -33.34 0.93
C PHE A 70 4.40 -32.55 2.25
N ALA A 71 3.22 -32.35 2.85
CA ALA A 71 3.03 -31.61 4.11
C ALA A 71 3.88 -32.18 5.27
N GLY A 72 4.10 -33.50 5.27
CA GLY A 72 4.99 -34.17 6.24
C GLY A 72 6.48 -33.78 6.13
N VAL A 73 6.89 -33.14 5.03
CA VAL A 73 8.26 -32.67 4.74
C VAL A 73 8.39 -31.13 4.88
N SER A 74 7.29 -30.43 5.17
CA SER A 74 7.16 -28.96 5.13
C SER A 74 7.85 -28.16 6.25
N GLY A 75 8.66 -28.79 7.12
CA GLY A 75 9.52 -28.08 8.07
C GLY A 75 10.49 -27.09 7.41
N LEU A 76 10.77 -27.25 6.11
CA LEU A 76 11.62 -26.36 5.32
C LEU A 76 10.92 -25.08 4.80
N LEU A 77 9.58 -25.07 4.71
CA LEU A 77 8.80 -23.87 4.32
C LEU A 77 8.53 -22.96 5.53
N GLN A 78 8.55 -23.49 6.75
CA GLN A 78 8.45 -22.70 7.98
C GLN A 78 9.68 -21.80 8.21
N VAL A 79 10.86 -22.19 7.74
CA VAL A 79 12.11 -21.40 7.87
C VAL A 79 12.16 -20.21 6.89
N ARG A 80 11.25 -20.17 5.90
CA ARG A 80 11.17 -19.12 4.88
C ARG A 80 9.77 -18.55 4.69
N SER A 81 8.91 -18.70 5.69
CA SER A 81 7.74 -17.83 5.78
C SER A 81 8.25 -16.44 6.17
N PRO A 82 7.93 -15.37 5.42
CA PRO A 82 7.90 -14.04 6.02
C PRO A 82 7.06 -14.21 7.29
N ARG A 83 7.59 -13.87 8.46
CA ARG A 83 6.74 -13.75 9.64
C ARG A 83 5.62 -12.83 9.20
N LEU A 84 4.41 -13.34 9.02
CA LEU A 84 3.24 -12.50 8.78
C LEU A 84 3.34 -11.37 9.80
N ALA A 85 3.46 -10.13 9.32
CA ALA A 85 3.32 -8.96 10.16
C ALA A 85 2.02 -9.21 10.91
N THR A 86 2.14 -9.43 12.21
CA THR A 86 0.96 -9.73 13.01
C THR A 86 0.08 -8.48 12.87
N PRO A 87 -1.24 -8.57 12.63
CA PRO A 87 -2.10 -7.39 12.64
C PRO A 87 -1.93 -6.55 13.91
N ALA A 88 -1.47 -7.18 15.01
CA ALA A 88 -1.04 -6.53 16.23
C ALA A 88 0.20 -5.62 16.07
N ALA A 89 1.23 -6.02 15.34
CA ALA A 89 2.45 -5.23 15.17
C ALA A 89 2.23 -3.98 14.31
N ASN A 90 1.41 -4.07 13.26
CA ASN A 90 0.98 -2.88 12.50
C ASN A 90 0.10 -1.97 13.35
N ARG A 91 -0.77 -2.52 14.21
CA ARG A 91 -1.53 -1.71 15.17
C ARG A 91 -0.64 -1.01 16.20
N GLU A 92 0.42 -1.64 16.67
CA GLU A 92 1.35 -1.02 17.62
C GLU A 92 2.06 0.21 17.04
N ILE A 93 2.44 0.19 15.76
CA ILE A 93 3.00 1.37 15.10
C ILE A 93 1.91 2.44 14.89
N ASP A 94 0.72 2.08 14.44
CA ASP A 94 -0.39 3.02 14.24
C ASP A 94 -0.79 3.70 15.57
N ASP A 95 -0.87 2.94 16.67
CA ASP A 95 -1.12 3.45 18.02
C ASP A 95 0.00 4.40 18.49
N ALA A 96 1.26 4.04 18.23
CA ALA A 96 2.40 4.91 18.56
C ALA A 96 2.36 6.23 17.76
N LEU A 97 1.96 6.18 16.49
CA LEU A 97 1.78 7.33 15.62
C LEU A 97 0.59 8.19 16.05
N ALA A 98 -0.51 7.59 16.48
CA ALA A 98 -1.65 8.30 17.06
C ALA A 98 -1.26 9.06 18.34
N VAL A 99 -0.49 8.43 19.23
CA VAL A 99 0.05 9.10 20.43
C VAL A 99 1.02 10.22 20.07
N LEU A 100 1.86 10.03 19.05
CA LEU A 100 2.77 11.05 18.54
C LEU A 100 1.99 12.25 18.00
N ALA A 101 1.03 12.03 17.10
CA ALA A 101 0.21 13.08 16.50
C ALA A 101 -0.52 13.89 17.59
N ALA A 102 -1.17 13.21 18.54
CA ALA A 102 -1.87 13.86 19.65
C ALA A 102 -0.94 14.68 20.55
N LYS A 103 0.27 14.19 20.85
CA LYS A 103 1.25 14.94 21.67
C LYS A 103 1.86 16.13 20.95
N ALA A 104 1.95 16.07 19.63
CA ALA A 104 2.49 17.12 18.79
C ALA A 104 1.43 18.15 18.36
N ASP A 105 0.15 17.93 18.67
CA ASP A 105 -0.99 18.69 18.15
C ASP A 105 -1.01 18.70 16.60
N ALA A 106 -0.64 17.56 16.01
CA ALA A 106 -0.62 17.34 14.57
C ALA A 106 -1.94 16.74 14.10
N LEU A 107 -2.33 17.03 12.85
CA LEU A 107 -3.49 16.39 12.21
C LEU A 107 -3.26 14.89 12.06
N ARG A 108 -2.07 14.50 11.60
CA ARG A 108 -1.67 13.10 11.38
C ARG A 108 -0.18 12.91 11.60
N ALA A 109 0.21 11.67 11.88
CA ALA A 109 1.58 11.17 11.83
C ALA A 109 1.62 9.95 10.92
N VAL A 110 2.62 9.87 10.03
CA VAL A 110 2.79 8.73 9.12
C VAL A 110 4.25 8.29 9.05
N VAL A 111 4.48 7.02 8.72
CA VAL A 111 5.81 6.50 8.37
C VAL A 111 5.81 6.02 6.94
N ILE A 112 6.75 6.53 6.15
CA ILE A 112 6.95 6.12 4.76
C ILE A 112 8.37 5.63 4.55
N ASP A 113 8.52 4.79 3.53
CA ASP A 113 9.82 4.46 2.93
C ASP A 113 10.25 5.58 1.96
N GLU A 114 11.55 5.82 1.87
CA GLU A 114 12.16 6.82 0.96
C GLU A 114 12.07 6.39 -0.52
N ASP A 115 12.19 5.08 -0.80
CA ASP A 115 12.31 4.55 -2.16
C ASP A 115 11.12 3.68 -2.55
N SER A 116 10.58 2.88 -1.63
CA SER A 116 9.47 1.97 -1.91
C SER A 116 8.10 2.68 -1.83
N PRO A 117 7.04 2.15 -2.45
CA PRO A 117 5.70 2.74 -2.35
C PRO A 117 5.06 2.46 -0.98
N VAL A 118 5.75 1.85 -0.02
CA VAL A 118 5.16 1.34 1.22
C VAL A 118 4.89 2.45 2.22
N LEU A 119 3.63 2.55 2.67
CA LEU A 119 3.23 3.26 3.87
C LEU A 119 3.28 2.26 5.05
N TRP A 120 4.21 2.49 5.98
CA TRP A 120 4.51 1.55 7.07
C TRP A 120 3.60 1.69 8.28
N GLY A 121 3.02 2.88 8.48
CA GLY A 121 2.04 3.13 9.53
C GLY A 121 1.44 4.53 9.42
N THR A 122 0.29 4.72 10.03
CA THR A 122 -0.44 5.99 10.05
C THR A 122 -1.25 6.15 11.34
N SER A 123 -1.39 7.40 11.78
CA SER A 123 -2.29 7.78 12.88
C SER A 123 -3.75 7.95 12.43
N GLU A 124 -4.13 7.45 11.27
CA GLU A 124 -5.51 7.43 10.78
C GLU A 124 -6.27 6.26 11.39
N ASP A 125 -7.41 6.53 12.05
CA ASP A 125 -8.18 5.51 12.79
C ASP A 125 -8.64 4.36 11.89
N THR A 126 -9.03 4.68 10.66
CA THR A 126 -9.38 3.70 9.63
C THR A 126 -8.62 4.08 8.36
N PRO A 127 -7.41 3.55 8.17
CA PRO A 127 -6.63 3.88 6.98
C PRO A 127 -7.27 3.27 5.74
N GLY A 128 -7.19 4.02 4.63
CA GLY A 128 -7.57 3.50 3.32
C GLY A 128 -6.49 2.61 2.70
N PRO A 129 -6.74 2.09 1.50
CA PRO A 129 -5.81 1.20 0.80
C PRO A 129 -4.68 1.97 0.09
N GLU A 130 -4.51 3.27 0.35
CA GLU A 130 -3.53 4.10 -0.33
C GLU A 130 -2.10 3.74 0.06
N ASP A 131 -1.24 3.60 -0.94
CA ASP A 131 0.20 3.53 -0.77
C ASP A 131 0.85 4.91 -0.98
N VAL A 132 2.17 5.01 -0.85
CA VAL A 132 2.90 6.29 -1.01
C VAL A 132 2.71 6.87 -2.41
N GLU A 133 2.69 6.04 -3.47
CA GLU A 133 2.48 6.53 -4.84
C GLU A 133 1.07 7.11 -5.01
N ILE A 134 0.07 6.46 -4.39
CA ILE A 134 -1.30 6.95 -4.38
C ILE A 134 -1.39 8.28 -3.65
N ALA A 135 -0.83 8.36 -2.45
CA ALA A 135 -0.78 9.59 -1.67
C ALA A 135 -0.08 10.72 -2.43
N MET A 136 1.03 10.43 -3.11
CA MET A 136 1.76 11.41 -3.90
C MET A 136 0.89 12.03 -5.00
N TRP A 137 0.22 11.21 -5.84
CA TRP A 137 -0.57 11.79 -6.93
C TRP A 137 -1.81 12.54 -6.41
N ILE A 138 -2.39 12.12 -5.28
CA ILE A 138 -3.48 12.84 -4.62
C ILE A 138 -2.96 14.20 -4.12
N GLY A 139 -1.81 14.22 -3.45
CA GLY A 139 -1.15 15.43 -2.97
C GLY A 139 -0.84 16.41 -4.11
N GLU A 140 -0.27 15.92 -5.22
CA GLU A 140 -0.01 16.74 -6.40
C GLU A 140 -1.27 17.31 -7.05
N LEU A 141 -2.37 16.54 -7.03
CA LEU A 141 -3.66 17.02 -7.51
C LEU A 141 -4.21 18.12 -6.60
N ALA A 142 -4.06 17.97 -5.28
CA ALA A 142 -4.45 18.96 -4.28
C ALA A 142 -3.61 20.25 -4.42
N ASP A 143 -2.28 20.14 -4.54
CA ASP A 143 -1.40 21.30 -4.81
C ASP A 143 -1.79 22.01 -6.12
N SER A 144 -2.07 21.25 -7.18
CA SER A 144 -2.50 21.81 -8.46
C SER A 144 -3.86 22.52 -8.36
N ALA A 145 -4.77 22.02 -7.52
CA ALA A 145 -6.06 22.63 -7.25
C ALA A 145 -5.91 23.92 -6.42
N ALA A 146 -5.13 23.87 -5.34
CA ALA A 146 -4.84 25.03 -4.49
C ALA A 146 -4.17 26.17 -5.28
N ALA A 147 -3.18 25.85 -6.12
CA ALA A 147 -2.52 26.83 -7.00
C ALA A 147 -3.48 27.48 -8.02
N ALA A 148 -4.61 26.84 -8.32
CA ALA A 148 -5.66 27.37 -9.17
C ALA A 148 -6.80 28.06 -8.38
N GLY A 149 -6.66 28.22 -7.05
CA GLY A 149 -7.68 28.77 -6.17
C GLY A 149 -8.91 27.87 -6.03
N VAL A 150 -8.73 26.55 -6.17
CA VAL A 150 -9.79 25.55 -6.07
C VAL A 150 -9.61 24.76 -4.79
N ASP A 151 -10.64 24.78 -3.95
CA ASP A 151 -10.69 23.94 -2.76
C ASP A 151 -11.05 22.50 -3.12
N ILE A 152 -10.06 21.59 -3.05
CA ILE A 152 -10.27 20.17 -3.36
C ILE A 152 -11.12 19.46 -2.30
N VAL A 153 -11.14 19.94 -1.06
CA VAL A 153 -11.99 19.43 0.03
C VAL A 153 -13.45 19.73 -0.29
N GLU A 154 -13.76 20.94 -0.75
CA GLU A 154 -15.10 21.30 -1.27
C GLU A 154 -15.50 20.30 -2.37
N LEU A 155 -14.62 20.10 -3.36
CA LEU A 155 -14.95 19.29 -4.53
C LEU A 155 -15.19 17.81 -4.23
N VAL A 156 -14.41 17.20 -3.34
CA VAL A 156 -14.57 15.76 -3.04
C VAL A 156 -15.95 15.47 -2.42
N GLY A 157 -16.52 16.42 -1.68
CA GLY A 157 -17.85 16.30 -1.05
C GLY A 157 -19.05 16.57 -1.98
N LEU A 158 -18.84 17.09 -3.19
CA LEU A 158 -19.96 17.41 -4.10
C LEU A 158 -20.54 16.16 -4.78
N ASP A 159 -21.85 16.15 -5.02
CA ASP A 159 -22.46 15.15 -5.91
C ASP A 159 -21.99 15.33 -7.37
N GLU A 160 -22.14 14.29 -8.19
CA GLU A 160 -21.62 14.29 -9.56
C GLU A 160 -22.18 15.43 -10.44
N PRO A 161 -23.50 15.74 -10.41
CA PRO A 161 -24.04 16.86 -11.17
C PRO A 161 -23.49 18.23 -10.74
N THR A 162 -23.31 18.46 -9.43
CA THR A 162 -22.79 19.73 -8.90
C THR A 162 -21.29 19.85 -9.16
N LEU A 163 -20.55 18.75 -9.00
CA LEU A 163 -19.14 18.67 -9.35
C LEU A 163 -18.92 19.04 -10.82
N ALA A 164 -19.69 18.45 -11.74
CA ALA A 164 -19.59 18.74 -13.17
C ALA A 164 -19.83 20.24 -13.48
N LYS A 165 -20.83 20.85 -12.85
CA LYS A 165 -21.12 22.30 -12.99
C LYS A 165 -20.00 23.17 -12.41
N ARG A 166 -19.43 22.79 -11.26
CA ARG A 166 -18.33 23.51 -10.61
C ARG A 166 -17.07 23.46 -11.47
N LEU A 167 -16.72 22.27 -11.96
CA LEU A 167 -15.56 22.03 -12.81
C LEU A 167 -15.69 22.65 -14.20
N ALA A 168 -16.89 22.77 -14.76
CA ALA A 168 -17.10 23.40 -16.08
C ALA A 168 -16.56 24.85 -16.14
N LYS A 169 -16.58 25.56 -15.02
CA LYS A 169 -16.11 26.95 -14.89
C LYS A 169 -14.58 27.07 -14.70
N LEU A 170 -13.88 25.96 -14.44
CA LEU A 170 -12.45 25.96 -14.13
C LEU A 170 -11.59 26.15 -15.40
N THR A 171 -10.71 27.15 -15.37
CA THR A 171 -10.06 27.67 -16.58
C THR A 171 -8.65 27.12 -16.90
N PRO A 172 -8.02 26.25 -16.08
CA PRO A 172 -7.03 25.32 -16.63
C PRO A 172 -7.70 24.02 -17.11
N ARG A 173 -7.89 23.87 -18.44
CA ARG A 173 -8.52 22.67 -19.05
C ARG A 173 -7.89 21.36 -18.57
N LYS A 174 -6.55 21.30 -18.50
CA LYS A 174 -5.81 20.11 -18.04
C LYS A 174 -6.14 19.75 -16.59
N LEU A 175 -6.21 20.74 -15.69
CA LEU A 175 -6.56 20.51 -14.29
C LEU A 175 -8.01 20.03 -14.16
N ARG A 176 -8.94 20.67 -14.88
CA ARG A 176 -10.34 20.25 -14.95
C ARG A 176 -10.49 18.79 -15.34
N GLU A 177 -9.83 18.37 -16.42
CA GLU A 177 -9.87 16.97 -16.89
C GLU A 177 -9.24 15.98 -15.89
N ARG A 178 -8.17 16.40 -15.20
CA ARG A 178 -7.57 15.60 -14.12
C ARG A 178 -8.54 15.44 -12.95
N LEU A 179 -9.13 16.53 -12.46
CA LEU A 179 -10.11 16.52 -11.36
C LEU A 179 -11.33 15.66 -11.69
N GLN A 180 -11.92 15.83 -12.88
CA GLN A 180 -13.06 15.03 -13.35
C GLN A 180 -12.76 13.53 -13.33
N ARG A 181 -11.55 13.13 -13.75
CA ARG A 181 -11.16 11.72 -13.81
C ARG A 181 -10.80 11.14 -12.45
N LYS A 182 -10.16 11.94 -11.60
CA LYS A 182 -9.50 11.46 -10.39
C LYS A 182 -10.36 11.56 -9.13
N LEU A 183 -11.24 12.56 -9.00
CA LEU A 183 -12.10 12.70 -7.82
C LEU A 183 -12.98 11.47 -7.54
N PRO A 184 -13.59 10.80 -8.55
CA PRO A 184 -14.33 9.56 -8.30
C PRO A 184 -13.45 8.45 -7.70
N VAL A 185 -12.21 8.32 -8.19
CA VAL A 185 -11.23 7.35 -7.65
C VAL A 185 -10.85 7.69 -6.22
N ILE A 186 -10.64 8.97 -5.90
CA ILE A 186 -10.35 9.42 -4.53
C ILE A 186 -11.50 9.04 -3.60
N ARG A 187 -12.75 9.29 -4.01
CA ARG A 187 -13.94 8.92 -3.22
C ARG A 187 -14.06 7.42 -2.98
N GLU A 188 -13.69 6.61 -3.97
CA GLU A 188 -13.70 5.15 -3.85
C GLU A 188 -12.65 4.67 -2.83
N LEU A 189 -11.42 5.18 -2.93
CA LEU A 189 -10.32 4.89 -1.99
C LEU A 189 -10.67 5.32 -0.56
N GLY A 190 -11.26 6.51 -0.41
CA GLY A 190 -11.71 7.08 0.87
C GLY A 190 -13.18 6.87 1.17
N SER A 191 -13.79 5.77 0.73
CA SER A 191 -15.23 5.52 0.95
C SER A 191 -15.63 5.40 2.43
N HIS A 192 -14.65 5.17 3.31
CA HIS A 192 -14.80 5.16 4.77
C HIS A 192 -14.70 6.56 5.41
N ARG A 193 -14.23 7.58 4.67
CA ARG A 193 -13.97 8.93 5.18
C ARG A 193 -15.22 9.79 5.16
N GLY A 194 -15.48 10.46 6.28
CA GLY A 194 -16.50 11.50 6.40
C GLY A 194 -16.02 12.87 5.89
N PRO A 195 -16.91 13.87 5.83
CA PRO A 195 -16.57 15.24 5.44
C PRO A 195 -15.40 15.84 6.23
N ASP A 196 -15.31 15.53 7.52
CA ASP A 196 -14.31 16.10 8.44
C ASP A 196 -12.93 15.43 8.32
N ASP A 197 -12.84 14.26 7.68
CA ASP A 197 -11.59 13.51 7.50
C ASP A 197 -10.80 13.99 6.27
N TRP A 198 -11.50 14.49 5.25
CA TRP A 198 -10.90 14.89 3.97
C TRP A 198 -9.82 15.99 4.10
N PRO A 199 -9.98 17.04 4.91
CA PRO A 199 -8.92 18.03 5.12
C PRO A 199 -7.60 17.38 5.57
N ALA A 200 -7.66 16.52 6.59
CA ALA A 200 -6.49 15.84 7.13
C ALA A 200 -5.87 14.87 6.11
N HIS A 201 -6.72 14.16 5.35
CA HIS A 201 -6.26 13.26 4.30
C HIS A 201 -5.50 14.01 3.19
N PHE A 202 -6.08 15.09 2.64
CA PHE A 202 -5.39 15.87 1.61
C PHE A 202 -4.11 16.54 2.11
N ALA A 203 -4.11 17.07 3.34
CA ALA A 203 -2.89 17.59 3.96
C ALA A 203 -1.80 16.51 4.08
N THR A 204 -2.19 15.30 4.48
CA THR A 204 -1.26 14.16 4.60
C THR A 204 -0.68 13.75 3.25
N CYS A 205 -1.53 13.64 2.22
CA CYS A 205 -1.08 13.34 0.86
C CYS A 205 -0.14 14.42 0.30
N ARG A 206 -0.42 15.71 0.55
CA ARG A 206 0.47 16.82 0.16
C ARG A 206 1.82 16.75 0.88
N ALA A 207 1.82 16.48 2.19
CA ALA A 207 3.06 16.32 2.96
C ALA A 207 3.92 15.14 2.48
N ILE A 208 3.30 13.97 2.23
CA ILE A 208 3.98 12.81 1.64
C ILE A 208 4.58 13.17 0.28
N ALA A 209 3.83 13.86 -0.58
CA ALA A 209 4.31 14.30 -1.88
C ALA A 209 5.49 15.28 -1.78
N ALA A 210 5.47 16.19 -0.82
CA ALA A 210 6.56 17.14 -0.56
C ALA A 210 7.83 16.43 -0.11
N VAL A 211 7.72 15.56 0.91
CA VAL A 211 8.86 14.79 1.44
C VAL A 211 9.46 13.87 0.38
N ARG A 212 8.65 13.13 -0.38
CA ARG A 212 9.17 12.25 -1.44
C ARG A 212 9.82 12.98 -2.61
N ARG A 213 9.44 14.25 -2.86
CA ARG A 213 10.02 15.05 -3.95
C ARG A 213 11.37 15.64 -3.58
N ALA A 214 11.57 15.94 -2.30
CA ALA A 214 12.77 16.57 -1.76
C ALA A 214 13.02 16.02 -0.35
N PRO A 215 13.53 14.78 -0.22
CA PRO A 215 13.72 14.11 1.08
C PRO A 215 14.72 14.85 1.99
N GLU A 216 15.58 15.68 1.42
CA GLU A 216 16.50 16.56 2.14
C GLU A 216 15.79 17.71 2.88
N ASN A 217 14.55 18.03 2.48
CA ASN A 217 13.74 19.00 3.18
C ASN A 217 12.99 18.29 4.30
N HIS A 218 13.23 18.73 5.53
CA HIS A 218 12.64 18.10 6.71
C HIS A 218 11.47 18.89 7.30
N GLU A 219 11.14 20.07 6.79
CA GLU A 219 9.99 20.82 7.27
C GLU A 219 9.51 21.87 6.27
N ALA A 220 8.24 22.23 6.39
CA ALA A 220 7.67 23.44 5.81
C ALA A 220 6.60 24.01 6.75
N ILE A 221 6.52 25.33 6.84
CA ILE A 221 5.52 26.06 7.64
C ILE A 221 4.83 27.04 6.69
N GLU A 222 3.69 26.63 6.13
CA GLU A 222 2.87 27.43 5.23
C GLU A 222 1.50 27.73 5.88
N ASP A 223 0.75 28.67 5.32
CA ASP A 223 -0.53 29.12 5.89
C ASP A 223 -1.60 28.01 5.90
N ASP A 224 -1.59 27.12 4.90
CA ASP A 224 -2.58 26.06 4.69
C ASP A 224 -2.02 24.64 4.85
N LEU A 225 -0.71 24.51 5.06
CA LEU A 225 -0.03 23.23 5.27
C LEU A 225 1.24 23.43 6.09
N GLY A 226 1.41 22.61 7.11
CA GLY A 226 2.69 22.47 7.81
C GLY A 226 3.10 21.02 7.87
N TRP A 227 4.39 20.72 7.83
CA TRP A 227 4.89 19.37 8.11
C TRP A 227 6.29 19.39 8.70
N LEU A 228 6.60 18.34 9.47
CA LEU A 228 7.93 18.06 10.02
C LEU A 228 8.25 16.59 9.79
N ALA A 229 9.31 16.30 9.06
CA ALA A 229 9.84 14.98 8.79
C ALA A 229 11.16 14.73 9.55
N ARG A 230 11.39 13.47 9.95
CA ARG A 230 12.68 13.01 10.48
C ARG A 230 13.01 11.64 9.93
N ASP A 231 14.29 11.49 9.58
CA ASP A 231 14.81 10.25 9.03
C ASP A 231 15.24 9.31 10.15
N PHE A 232 15.09 8.01 9.92
CA PHE A 232 15.67 6.97 10.76
C PHE A 232 15.99 5.73 9.91
N ALA A 233 16.92 4.90 10.41
CA ALA A 233 17.49 3.74 9.70
C ALA A 233 17.95 3.99 8.24
N GLY A 234 18.12 5.25 7.84
CA GLY A 234 18.66 5.68 6.56
C GLY A 234 17.72 5.59 5.35
N ILE A 235 16.49 5.09 5.50
CA ILE A 235 15.52 4.91 4.39
C ILE A 235 14.06 5.19 4.79
N TYR A 236 13.79 5.58 6.04
CA TYR A 236 12.43 5.83 6.51
C TYR A 236 12.27 7.25 6.99
N HIS A 237 11.09 7.81 6.75
CA HIS A 237 10.69 9.12 7.25
C HIS A 237 9.48 8.98 8.17
N VAL A 238 9.57 9.52 9.38
CA VAL A 238 8.38 9.84 10.20
C VAL A 238 7.96 11.27 9.87
N ILE A 239 6.71 11.48 9.49
CA ILE A 239 6.17 12.78 9.08
C ILE A 239 5.03 13.16 10.02
N LEU A 240 5.12 14.34 10.65
CA LEU A 240 4.01 15.02 11.31
C LEU A 240 3.38 16.02 10.34
N VAL A 241 2.06 16.03 10.28
CA VAL A 241 1.28 16.85 9.33
C VAL A 241 0.37 17.81 10.09
N TYR A 242 0.32 19.07 9.66
CA TYR A 242 -0.46 20.15 10.26
C TYR A 242 -1.30 20.86 9.20
N GLY A 243 -2.48 21.35 9.57
CA GLY A 243 -3.39 22.08 8.68
C GLY A 243 -3.02 23.56 8.48
N GLY A 244 -1.75 23.90 8.70
CA GLY A 244 -1.25 25.28 8.73
C GLY A 244 0.01 25.39 9.61
N PRO A 245 0.33 26.60 10.09
CA PRO A 245 1.54 26.84 10.88
C PRO A 245 1.57 26.06 12.21
N PHE A 246 2.74 25.59 12.61
CA PHE A 246 2.94 24.85 13.87
C PHE A 246 4.18 25.34 14.64
N SER A 247 4.30 24.91 15.90
CA SER A 247 5.48 25.20 16.73
C SER A 247 6.61 24.20 16.43
N GLU A 248 7.61 24.64 15.67
CA GLU A 248 8.78 23.83 15.29
C GLU A 248 9.47 23.19 16.51
N ILE A 249 9.76 23.99 17.54
CA ILE A 249 10.43 23.52 18.76
C ILE A 249 9.58 22.47 19.50
N GLY A 250 8.25 22.69 19.56
CA GLY A 250 7.32 21.76 20.19
C GLY A 250 7.29 20.42 19.44
N ALA A 251 7.06 20.49 18.13
CA ALA A 251 7.01 19.34 17.24
C ALA A 251 8.32 18.53 17.25
N ALA A 252 9.46 19.21 17.08
CA ALA A 252 10.78 18.58 17.09
C ALA A 252 11.08 17.91 18.44
N GLY A 253 10.72 18.56 19.56
CA GLY A 253 10.91 17.99 20.88
C GLY A 253 10.09 16.72 21.13
N VAL A 254 8.84 16.67 20.66
CA VAL A 254 8.00 15.46 20.74
C VAL A 254 8.53 14.37 19.80
N MET A 255 8.83 14.72 18.55
CA MET A 255 9.36 13.81 17.54
C MET A 255 10.64 13.11 18.02
N LEU A 256 11.60 13.88 18.55
CA LEU A 256 12.88 13.36 19.04
C LEU A 256 12.72 12.27 20.12
N ARG A 257 11.68 12.37 20.95
CA ARG A 257 11.39 11.38 22.00
C ARG A 257 10.65 10.15 21.48
N ALA A 258 9.89 10.29 20.40
CA ALA A 258 9.06 9.23 19.84
C ALA A 258 9.81 8.35 18.82
N VAL A 259 10.68 8.96 18.00
CA VAL A 259 11.39 8.28 16.89
C VAL A 259 12.07 6.98 17.33
N PRO A 260 12.81 6.89 18.45
CA PRO A 260 13.48 5.64 18.83
C PRO A 260 12.51 4.46 19.05
N ALA A 261 11.30 4.73 19.55
CA ALA A 261 10.28 3.69 19.74
C ALA A 261 9.65 3.28 18.41
N ILE A 262 9.35 4.26 17.55
CA ILE A 262 8.82 4.03 16.20
C ILE A 262 9.81 3.25 15.34
N GLU A 263 11.09 3.64 15.35
CA GLU A 263 12.18 2.95 14.66
C GLU A 263 12.24 1.47 15.08
N LYS A 264 12.19 1.20 16.38
CA LYS A 264 12.19 -0.18 16.88
C LYS A 264 10.98 -0.98 16.38
N LEU A 265 9.80 -0.37 16.31
CA LEU A 265 8.59 -1.01 15.81
C LEU A 265 8.73 -1.31 14.32
N VAL A 266 9.10 -0.32 13.51
CA VAL A 266 9.29 -0.46 12.05
C VAL A 266 10.32 -1.53 11.73
N LEU A 267 11.49 -1.50 12.37
CA LEU A 267 12.56 -2.47 12.14
C LEU A 267 12.23 -3.89 12.66
N SER A 268 11.19 -4.03 13.48
CA SER A 268 10.69 -5.35 13.93
C SER A 268 9.68 -5.97 12.98
N LEU A 269 9.10 -5.17 12.07
CA LEU A 269 8.18 -5.65 11.06
C LEU A 269 8.95 -6.46 10.00
N PRO A 270 8.33 -7.52 9.44
CA PRO A 270 8.90 -8.18 8.28
C PRO A 270 9.00 -7.19 7.10
N PRO A 271 9.94 -7.40 6.16
CA PRO A 271 9.92 -6.68 4.90
C PRO A 271 8.54 -6.83 4.22
N ILE A 272 7.96 -5.71 3.79
CA ILE A 272 6.72 -5.70 3.02
C ILE A 272 7.12 -5.74 1.55
N ASP A 273 6.83 -6.86 0.87
CA ASP A 273 6.95 -6.90 -0.59
C ASP A 273 5.82 -6.06 -1.18
N PRO A 274 6.12 -4.97 -1.94
CA PRO A 274 5.07 -4.18 -2.56
C PRO A 274 4.29 -5.03 -3.55
N ALA A 275 2.98 -4.82 -3.63
CA ALA A 275 2.16 -5.51 -4.63
C ALA A 275 2.76 -5.28 -6.03
N PRO A 276 2.92 -6.33 -6.85
CA PRO A 276 3.56 -6.19 -8.14
C PRO A 276 2.80 -5.16 -8.98
N LYS A 277 3.49 -4.09 -9.40
CA LYS A 277 3.00 -3.16 -10.42
C LYS A 277 2.61 -4.02 -11.62
N GLY A 278 1.32 -4.02 -11.99
CA GLY A 278 0.72 -4.93 -12.98
C GLY A 278 1.72 -5.44 -14.01
N ALA A 279 1.99 -6.74 -13.99
CA ALA A 279 3.08 -7.35 -14.74
C ALA A 279 3.00 -6.96 -16.23
N ARG A 280 3.96 -6.18 -16.72
CA ARG A 280 4.22 -6.08 -18.15
C ARG A 280 4.93 -7.35 -18.58
N VAL A 281 4.17 -8.30 -19.13
CA VAL A 281 4.71 -9.46 -19.82
C VAL A 281 5.47 -8.96 -21.07
N LEU A 282 6.79 -8.99 -21.02
CA LEU A 282 7.64 -8.83 -22.21
C LEU A 282 7.88 -10.22 -22.80
N PRO A 283 7.29 -10.55 -23.97
CA PRO A 283 7.57 -11.82 -24.62
C PRO A 283 8.99 -11.80 -25.18
N PHE A 284 9.87 -12.64 -24.63
CA PHE A 284 11.13 -12.97 -25.30
C PHE A 284 10.83 -13.91 -26.46
N LYS A 285 10.97 -13.42 -27.70
CA LYS A 285 11.10 -14.30 -28.87
C LYS A 285 12.40 -15.09 -28.71
N ARG A 286 12.31 -16.42 -28.64
CA ARG A 286 13.46 -17.29 -28.91
C ARG A 286 13.88 -17.08 -30.36
N VAL A 287 15.17 -16.78 -30.55
CA VAL A 287 15.87 -16.90 -31.84
C VAL A 287 16.32 -18.34 -31.99
#